data_AF-A0A3N5FYC1-F1
#
_entry.id   AF-A0A3N5FYC1-F1
#
_cell.length_a   1.000
_cell.length_b   1.000
_cell.length_c   1.000
_cell.angle_alpha   90.00
_cell.angle_beta   90.00
_cell.angle_gamma   90.00
#
_symmetry.space_group_name_H-M   'P 1'
#
loop_
_entity.id
_entity.type
_entity.pdbx_description
1 polymer ?
#
loop_
_entity_poly.entity_id
_entity_poly.type
_entity_poly.pdbx_seq_one_letter_code
_entity_poly.pdbx_strand_id
1 'polypeptide(L)'
;MYIRHQGDAIDALAQILDLPERRQQIVQCTIKIMLCLDAEPRAFLSDCQALLLSGGLDALRRKRQESLHSQETVPILILDPEGDRLFEAVASGLDALRLTDVVRQVFPDVRHERWVIGRGLLTQETEIQAQLAAAIRARGEKDVLRCARGSVDSILASLHPAWADRAGTLRAACFDVLKGARLTEPDRLHEDTDLLFELVALSDERAEALLEAVDHHPEEAVLQVTKLYEALDAVRSLEVSAAESARSREAA
;
A
#
# COMPACT_ATOMS: atom_id res chain seq x y z
N MET A 1 12.32 10.22 -8.91
CA MET A 1 10.85 10.15 -8.91
C MET A 1 10.43 9.44 -10.19
N TYR A 2 9.77 8.29 -10.07
CA TYR A 2 9.26 7.51 -11.21
C TYR A 2 7.80 7.88 -11.48
N ILE A 3 7.37 7.84 -12.73
CA ILE A 3 5.99 8.14 -13.15
C ILE A 3 5.25 6.82 -13.28
N ARG A 4 4.24 6.60 -12.44
CA ARG A 4 3.48 5.34 -12.39
C ARG A 4 2.05 5.54 -12.88
N HIS A 5 1.49 6.72 -12.66
CA HIS A 5 0.10 7.00 -13.01
C HIS A 5 -0.02 8.14 -14.02
N GLN A 6 -1.18 8.20 -14.69
CA GLN A 6 -1.44 9.25 -15.67
C GLN A 6 -1.47 10.66 -15.02
N GLY A 7 -1.87 10.77 -13.75
CA GLY A 7 -1.77 12.00 -12.96
C GLY A 7 -0.33 12.51 -12.86
N ASP A 8 0.62 11.64 -12.48
CA ASP A 8 2.05 11.98 -12.43
C ASP A 8 2.58 12.47 -13.79
N ALA A 9 2.05 11.88 -14.88
CA ALA A 9 2.41 12.25 -16.24
C ALA A 9 1.85 13.63 -16.64
N ILE A 10 0.64 13.97 -16.18
CA ILE A 10 0.02 15.29 -16.37
C ILE A 10 0.78 16.37 -15.57
N ASP A 11 1.18 16.06 -14.34
CA ASP A 11 1.98 16.97 -13.50
C ASP A 11 3.39 17.16 -14.06
N ALA A 12 4.01 16.07 -14.54
CA ALA A 12 5.27 16.15 -15.25
C ALA A 12 5.15 17.01 -16.51
N LEU A 13 4.04 16.93 -17.23
CA LEU A 13 3.76 17.78 -18.38
C LEU A 13 3.61 19.26 -17.99
N ALA A 14 2.96 19.56 -16.87
CA ALA A 14 2.87 20.92 -16.35
C ALA A 14 4.27 21.50 -16.05
N GLN A 15 5.11 20.74 -15.35
CA GLN A 15 6.51 21.12 -15.08
C GLN A 15 7.31 21.35 -16.36
N ILE A 16 7.09 20.53 -17.39
CA ILE A 16 7.75 20.71 -18.69
C ILE A 16 7.29 22.01 -19.34
N LEU A 17 5.99 22.33 -19.32
CA LEU A 17 5.46 23.54 -19.94
C LEU A 17 5.93 24.83 -19.25
N ASP A 18 6.27 24.77 -17.97
CA ASP A 18 6.78 25.91 -17.19
C ASP A 18 8.26 26.25 -17.49
N LEU A 19 8.97 25.39 -18.23
CA LEU A 19 10.36 25.66 -18.61
C LEU A 19 10.43 26.74 -19.71
N PRO A 20 11.39 27.67 -19.64
CA PRO A 20 11.44 28.85 -20.50
C PRO A 20 11.87 28.55 -21.95
N GLU A 21 12.65 27.49 -22.16
CA GLU A 21 13.26 27.17 -23.46
C GLU A 21 12.72 25.88 -24.07
N ARG A 22 12.31 25.92 -25.35
CA ARG A 22 11.79 24.75 -26.08
C ARG A 22 12.72 23.55 -26.07
N ARG A 23 14.04 23.79 -26.14
CA ARG A 23 15.04 22.73 -26.08
C ARG A 23 15.01 22.01 -24.73
N GLN A 24 14.87 22.75 -23.63
CA GLN A 24 14.78 22.19 -22.29
C GLN A 24 13.48 21.40 -22.11
N GLN A 25 12.37 21.90 -22.65
CA GLN A 25 11.07 21.22 -22.64
C GLN A 25 11.14 19.85 -23.34
N ILE A 26 11.74 19.78 -24.54
CA ILE A 26 11.90 18.53 -25.28
C ILE A 26 12.78 17.55 -24.51
N VAL A 27 13.92 18.02 -23.98
CA VAL A 27 14.85 17.19 -23.21
C VAL A 27 14.19 16.64 -21.94
N GLN A 28 13.48 17.49 -21.19
CA GLN A 28 12.78 17.07 -19.98
C GLN A 28 11.62 16.14 -20.28
N CYS A 29 10.91 16.33 -21.40
CA CYS A 29 9.89 15.38 -21.85
C CYS A 29 10.47 14.00 -22.13
N THR A 30 11.60 13.91 -22.86
CA THR A 30 12.31 12.64 -23.06
C THR A 30 12.69 11.97 -21.75
N ILE A 31 13.25 12.74 -20.81
CA ILE A 31 13.67 12.22 -19.50
C ILE A 31 12.47 11.68 -18.72
N LYS A 32 11.35 12.40 -18.68
CA LYS A 32 10.14 11.99 -17.96
C LYS A 32 9.51 10.73 -18.57
N ILE A 33 9.52 10.59 -19.91
CA ILE A 33 9.10 9.35 -20.60
C ILE A 33 9.95 8.15 -20.17
N MET A 34 11.27 8.33 -20.05
CA MET A 34 12.20 7.28 -19.59
C MET A 34 12.00 6.92 -18.12
N LEU A 35 11.42 7.83 -17.32
CA LEU A 35 11.08 7.61 -15.92
C LEU A 35 9.69 6.99 -15.72
N CYS A 36 8.90 6.81 -16.79
CA CYS A 36 7.66 6.06 -16.73
C CYS A 36 7.95 4.58 -16.56
N LEU A 37 7.32 3.95 -15.57
CA LEU A 37 7.37 2.50 -15.38
C LEU A 37 6.25 1.82 -16.16
N ASP A 38 5.08 2.46 -16.22
CA ASP A 38 3.88 1.93 -16.85
C ASP A 38 3.67 2.42 -18.30
N ALA A 39 3.01 1.59 -19.11
CA ALA A 39 2.87 1.82 -20.55
C ALA A 39 1.94 3.00 -20.89
N GLU A 40 0.86 3.17 -20.13
CA GLU A 40 -0.15 4.21 -20.34
C GLU A 40 0.39 5.64 -20.11
N PRO A 41 1.00 5.99 -18.96
CA PRO A 41 1.61 7.32 -18.78
C PRO A 41 2.78 7.57 -19.74
N ARG A 42 3.51 6.51 -20.14
CA ARG A 42 4.57 6.60 -21.13
C ARG A 42 4.03 6.96 -22.51
N ALA A 43 2.94 6.32 -22.94
CA ALA A 43 2.26 6.63 -24.20
C ALA A 43 1.74 8.06 -24.20
N PHE A 44 1.09 8.49 -23.11
CA PHE A 44 0.61 9.86 -22.96
C PHE A 44 1.72 10.91 -23.11
N LEU A 45 2.84 10.76 -22.40
CA LEU A 45 3.98 11.69 -22.50
C LEU A 45 4.68 11.62 -23.87
N SER A 46 4.75 10.44 -24.48
CA SER A 46 5.26 10.26 -25.84
C SER A 46 4.42 11.04 -26.85
N ASP A 47 3.10 11.00 -26.74
CA ASP A 47 2.21 11.79 -27.61
C ASP A 47 2.37 13.29 -27.36
N CYS A 48 2.54 13.71 -26.10
CA CYS A 48 2.83 15.10 -25.76
C CYS A 48 4.17 15.55 -26.36
N GLN A 49 5.19 14.70 -26.35
CA GLN A 49 6.46 14.97 -27.02
C GLN A 49 6.29 15.09 -28.54
N ALA A 50 5.51 14.21 -29.17
CA ALA A 50 5.22 14.29 -30.59
C ALA A 50 4.52 15.62 -30.95
N LEU A 51 3.61 16.09 -30.10
CA LEU A 51 2.94 17.39 -30.26
C LEU A 51 3.88 18.58 -30.01
N LEU A 52 4.83 18.48 -29.07
CA LEU A 52 5.89 19.49 -28.85
C LEU A 52 6.75 19.67 -30.10
N LEU A 53 7.02 18.58 -30.81
CA LEU A 53 7.86 18.57 -32.01
C LEU A 53 7.08 19.06 -33.25
N SER A 54 5.83 18.63 -33.42
CA SER A 54 5.03 18.90 -34.64
C SER A 54 4.19 20.18 -34.60
N GLY A 55 3.58 20.52 -33.45
CA GLY A 55 2.54 21.55 -33.35
C GLY A 55 2.88 22.76 -32.47
N GLY A 56 4.00 22.72 -31.72
CA GLY A 56 4.40 23.80 -30.83
C GLY A 56 3.57 23.91 -29.53
N LEU A 57 3.86 24.90 -28.69
CA LEU A 57 3.33 24.99 -27.32
C LEU A 57 1.80 25.09 -27.24
N ASP A 58 1.15 25.69 -28.24
CA ASP A 58 -0.30 25.86 -28.25
C ASP A 58 -1.06 24.56 -28.54
N ALA A 59 -0.42 23.58 -29.19
CA ALA A 59 -0.97 22.24 -29.33
C ALA A 59 -0.97 21.48 -27.99
N LEU A 60 0.05 21.67 -27.16
CA LEU A 60 0.08 21.07 -25.81
C LEU A 60 -0.81 21.77 -24.81
N ARG A 61 -0.92 23.10 -24.89
CA ARG A 61 -1.87 23.82 -24.04
C ARG A 61 -3.29 23.37 -24.32
N ARG A 62 -3.66 23.17 -25.59
CA ARG A 62 -4.95 22.58 -25.98
C ARG A 62 -5.10 21.14 -25.49
N LYS A 63 -4.12 20.26 -25.71
CA LYS A 63 -4.19 18.87 -25.23
C LYS A 63 -4.27 18.79 -23.69
N ARG A 64 -3.56 19.67 -22.97
CA ARG A 64 -3.67 19.80 -21.51
C ARG A 64 -5.08 20.26 -21.13
N GLN A 65 -5.62 21.27 -21.78
CA GLN A 65 -6.96 21.78 -21.51
C GLN A 65 -8.05 20.75 -21.83
N GLU A 66 -7.92 20.02 -22.94
CA GLU A 66 -8.80 18.90 -23.32
C GLU A 66 -8.70 17.74 -22.33
N SER A 67 -7.50 17.42 -21.83
CA SER A 67 -7.30 16.38 -20.80
C SER A 67 -7.84 16.80 -19.44
N LEU A 68 -7.82 18.11 -19.14
CA LEU A 68 -8.43 18.67 -17.92
C LEU A 68 -9.96 18.76 -18.05
N HIS A 69 -10.50 19.10 -19.22
CA HIS A 69 -11.96 19.18 -19.46
C HIS A 69 -12.59 17.79 -19.61
N SER A 70 -11.88 16.80 -20.13
CA SER A 70 -12.34 15.40 -20.07
C SER A 70 -12.37 14.85 -18.63
N GLN A 71 -11.67 15.52 -17.72
CA GLN A 71 -11.74 15.29 -16.26
C GLN A 71 -12.79 16.18 -15.55
N GLU A 72 -13.53 17.07 -16.23
CA GLU A 72 -14.56 17.93 -15.58
C GLU A 72 -15.91 17.24 -15.35
N THR A 73 -16.04 15.95 -15.70
CA THR A 73 -17.09 15.06 -15.18
C THR A 73 -16.56 14.15 -14.07
N VAL A 74 -15.56 14.60 -13.33
CA VAL A 74 -15.12 13.91 -12.10
C VAL A 74 -15.99 14.42 -10.96
N PRO A 75 -16.76 13.56 -10.27
CA PRO A 75 -17.49 13.97 -9.08
C PRO A 75 -16.50 14.61 -8.11
N ILE A 76 -16.92 15.68 -7.43
CA ILE A 76 -16.12 16.36 -6.41
C ILE A 76 -15.61 15.29 -5.43
N LEU A 77 -14.34 14.91 -5.58
CA LEU A 77 -13.63 14.05 -4.66
C LEU A 77 -13.34 14.94 -3.45
N ILE A 78 -14.18 14.82 -2.43
CA ILE A 78 -13.83 15.30 -1.10
C ILE A 78 -12.69 14.39 -0.67
N LEU A 79 -11.46 14.85 -0.84
CA LEU A 79 -10.27 14.20 -0.28
C LEU A 79 -10.47 14.23 1.24
N ASP A 80 -10.77 13.08 1.82
CA ASP A 80 -10.64 12.87 3.26
C ASP A 80 -9.19 12.43 3.49
N PRO A 81 -8.27 13.36 3.81
CA PRO A 81 -6.85 13.02 3.94
C PRO A 81 -6.59 12.02 5.06
N GLU A 82 -7.50 11.89 6.03
CA GLU A 82 -7.41 10.87 7.09
C GLU A 82 -7.90 9.52 6.58
N GLY A 83 -9.01 9.51 5.84
CA GLY A 83 -9.52 8.32 5.14
C GLY A 83 -8.52 7.74 4.15
N ASP A 84 -7.88 8.59 3.32
CA ASP A 84 -6.87 8.19 2.34
C ASP A 84 -5.63 7.59 3.02
N ARG A 85 -5.16 8.21 4.11
CA ARG A 85 -4.03 7.67 4.91
C ARG A 85 -4.37 6.34 5.56
N LEU A 86 -5.58 6.20 6.10
CA LEU A 86 -6.03 4.94 6.69
C LEU A 86 -6.09 3.84 5.62
N PHE A 87 -6.62 4.16 4.44
CA PHE A 87 -6.69 3.25 3.31
C PHE A 87 -5.30 2.78 2.87
N GLU A 88 -4.36 3.71 2.65
CA GLU A 88 -2.97 3.39 2.29
C GLU A 88 -2.27 2.54 3.37
N ALA A 89 -2.50 2.85 4.65
CA ALA A 89 -1.95 2.10 5.75
C ALA A 89 -2.52 0.68 5.83
N VAL A 90 -3.81 0.50 5.54
CA VAL A 90 -4.45 -0.83 5.47
C VAL A 90 -3.91 -1.63 4.29
N ALA A 91 -3.82 -1.03 3.09
CA ALA A 91 -3.26 -1.69 1.92
C ALA A 91 -1.80 -2.15 2.15
N SER A 92 -0.96 -1.24 2.65
CA SER A 92 0.44 -1.55 3.00
C SER A 92 0.53 -2.63 4.09
N GLY A 93 -0.37 -2.59 5.06
CA GLY A 93 -0.46 -3.60 6.12
C GLY A 93 -0.84 -4.98 5.58
N LEU A 94 -1.80 -5.07 4.66
CA LEU A 94 -2.18 -6.32 4.01
C LEU A 94 -1.02 -6.90 3.19
N ASP A 95 -0.28 -6.07 2.46
CA ASP A 95 0.90 -6.51 1.72
C ASP A 95 1.99 -7.05 2.65
N ALA A 96 2.27 -6.36 3.76
CA ALA A 96 3.19 -6.85 4.78
C ALA A 96 2.73 -8.20 5.38
N LEU A 97 1.44 -8.34 5.68
CA LEU A 97 0.85 -9.58 6.18
C LEU A 97 0.83 -10.72 5.16
N ARG A 98 0.84 -10.43 3.85
CA ARG A 98 1.00 -11.45 2.79
C ARG A 98 2.45 -11.87 2.63
N LEU A 99 3.37 -10.91 2.73
CA LEU A 99 4.82 -11.17 2.64
C LEU A 99 5.34 -12.02 3.80
N THR A 100 4.59 -12.17 4.89
CA THR A 100 4.94 -13.11 5.97
C THR A 100 5.06 -14.55 5.47
N ASP A 101 4.26 -14.94 4.48
CA ASP A 101 4.33 -16.30 3.92
C ASP A 101 5.64 -16.52 3.18
N VAL A 102 6.14 -15.50 2.49
CA VAL A 102 7.46 -15.53 1.84
C VAL A 102 8.56 -15.67 2.90
N VAL A 103 8.47 -14.91 3.99
CA VAL A 103 9.42 -15.02 5.11
C VAL A 103 9.42 -16.45 5.67
N ARG A 104 8.25 -17.06 5.88
CA ARG A 104 8.13 -18.44 6.37
C ARG A 104 8.60 -19.48 5.35
N GLN A 105 8.44 -19.24 4.06
CA GLN A 105 8.96 -20.13 3.03
C GLN A 105 10.49 -20.11 2.99
N VAL A 106 11.10 -18.92 3.13
CA VAL A 106 12.56 -18.76 3.17
C VAL A 106 13.15 -19.25 4.50
N PHE A 107 12.44 -19.03 5.61
CA PHE A 107 12.84 -19.40 6.95
C PHE A 107 11.74 -20.18 7.70
N PRO A 108 11.57 -21.50 7.43
CA PRO A 108 10.49 -22.30 7.99
C PRO A 108 10.47 -22.42 9.52
N ASP A 109 11.61 -22.22 10.16
CA ASP A 109 11.75 -22.32 11.62
C ASP A 109 11.34 -21.04 12.36
N VAL A 110 11.00 -19.95 11.67
CA VAL A 110 10.54 -18.69 12.29
C VAL A 110 9.16 -18.92 12.90
N ARG A 111 9.09 -18.89 14.24
CA ARG A 111 7.86 -19.20 15.01
C ARG A 111 7.06 -17.99 15.47
N HIS A 112 7.51 -16.77 15.13
CA HIS A 112 6.80 -15.55 15.50
C HIS A 112 5.38 -15.52 14.92
N GLU A 113 4.47 -14.84 15.61
CA GLU A 113 3.11 -14.62 15.12
C GLU A 113 3.13 -13.76 13.85
N ARG A 114 2.09 -13.92 13.01
CA ARG A 114 2.04 -13.27 11.69
C ARG A 114 2.12 -11.74 11.79
N TRP A 115 1.39 -11.11 12.71
CA TRP A 115 1.46 -9.66 12.92
C TRP A 115 2.85 -9.18 13.37
N VAL A 116 3.62 -9.98 14.13
CA VAL A 116 4.99 -9.63 14.53
C VAL A 116 5.89 -9.56 13.29
N ILE A 117 5.76 -10.54 12.40
CA ILE A 117 6.52 -10.57 11.13
C ILE A 117 6.10 -9.39 10.25
N GLY A 118 4.79 -9.17 10.08
CA GLY A 118 4.25 -8.04 9.31
C GLY A 118 4.73 -6.68 9.83
N ARG A 119 4.75 -6.51 11.15
CA ARG A 119 5.27 -5.30 11.80
C ARG A 119 6.76 -5.12 11.54
N GLY A 120 7.54 -6.20 11.61
CA GLY A 120 8.96 -6.16 11.23
C GLY A 120 9.16 -5.73 9.79
N LEU A 121 8.33 -6.22 8.86
CA LEU A 121 8.40 -5.84 7.45
C LEU A 121 8.08 -4.36 7.21
N LEU A 122 7.23 -3.75 8.03
CA LEU A 122 6.90 -2.31 7.92
C LEU A 122 7.94 -1.41 8.62
N THR A 123 8.50 -1.85 9.74
CA THR A 123 9.37 -1.01 10.59
C THR A 123 10.86 -1.20 10.32
N GLN A 124 11.26 -2.37 9.84
CA GLN A 124 12.65 -2.79 9.59
C GLN A 124 12.76 -3.40 8.18
N GLU A 125 12.05 -2.79 7.22
CA GLU A 125 11.89 -3.31 5.85
C GLU A 125 13.26 -3.61 5.21
N THR A 126 14.18 -2.66 5.31
CA THR A 126 15.48 -2.73 4.64
C THR A 126 16.32 -3.88 5.18
N GLU A 127 16.34 -4.05 6.50
CA GLU A 127 17.09 -5.07 7.20
C GLU A 127 16.55 -6.47 6.88
N ILE A 128 15.22 -6.65 6.96
CA ILE A 128 14.60 -7.95 6.68
C ILE A 128 14.74 -8.30 5.19
N GLN A 129 14.54 -7.35 4.28
CA GLN A 129 14.75 -7.58 2.85
C GLN A 129 16.19 -7.96 2.54
N ALA A 130 17.18 -7.33 3.18
CA ALA A 130 18.58 -7.69 3.01
C ALA A 130 18.87 -9.14 3.43
N GLN A 131 18.29 -9.61 4.54
CA GLN A 131 18.44 -10.99 4.99
C GLN A 131 17.71 -11.98 4.07
N LEU A 132 16.50 -11.68 3.61
CA LEU A 132 15.79 -12.49 2.62
C LEU A 132 16.58 -12.60 1.32
N ALA A 133 17.10 -11.49 0.81
CA ALA A 133 17.91 -11.48 -0.41
C ALA A 133 19.23 -12.24 -0.24
N ALA A 134 19.86 -12.20 0.93
CA ALA A 134 21.04 -13.01 1.24
C ALA A 134 20.69 -14.51 1.25
N ALA A 135 19.61 -14.90 1.93
CA ALA A 135 19.12 -16.27 2.01
C ALA A 135 18.77 -16.87 0.64
N ILE A 136 18.04 -16.12 -0.19
CA ILE A 136 17.67 -16.56 -1.55
C ILE A 136 18.91 -16.74 -2.43
N ARG A 137 19.87 -15.80 -2.37
CA ARG A 137 21.11 -15.86 -3.16
C ARG A 137 22.02 -17.02 -2.74
N ALA A 138 21.96 -17.43 -1.48
CA ALA A 138 22.77 -18.51 -0.93
C ALA A 138 22.40 -19.90 -1.48
N ARG A 139 21.25 -20.06 -2.17
CA ARG A 139 20.82 -21.31 -2.84
C ARG A 139 20.97 -22.58 -1.99
N GLY A 140 20.70 -22.49 -0.69
CA GLY A 140 20.77 -23.63 0.24
C GLY A 140 22.06 -23.74 1.06
N GLU A 141 22.99 -22.79 0.95
CA GLU A 141 24.17 -22.75 1.83
C GLU A 141 23.75 -22.54 3.30
N LYS A 142 23.94 -23.60 4.10
CA LYS A 142 23.34 -23.72 5.44
C LYS A 142 23.80 -22.65 6.42
N ASP A 143 25.06 -22.23 6.34
CA ASP A 143 25.61 -21.24 7.26
C ASP A 143 25.05 -19.84 6.98
N VAL A 144 24.94 -19.45 5.70
CA VAL A 144 24.34 -18.17 5.32
C VAL A 144 22.86 -18.14 5.69
N LEU A 145 22.12 -19.22 5.44
CA LEU A 145 20.71 -19.35 5.85
C LEU A 145 20.55 -19.24 7.37
N ARG A 146 21.40 -19.92 8.14
CA ARG A 146 21.38 -19.86 9.61
C ARG A 146 21.65 -18.45 10.14
N CYS A 147 22.64 -17.75 9.59
CA CYS A 147 22.97 -16.38 9.98
C CYS A 147 21.87 -15.38 9.61
N ALA A 148 21.33 -15.48 8.39
CA ALA A 148 20.24 -14.62 7.93
C ALA A 148 18.98 -14.83 8.78
N ARG A 149 18.62 -16.10 9.05
CA ARG A 149 17.52 -16.46 9.95
C ARG A 149 17.74 -15.88 11.35
N GLY A 150 18.90 -16.11 11.96
CA GLY A 150 19.19 -15.62 13.31
C GLY A 150 19.10 -14.09 13.40
N SER A 151 19.45 -13.38 12.33
CA SER A 151 19.29 -11.93 12.24
C SER A 151 17.82 -11.53 12.18
N VAL A 152 17.01 -12.21 11.35
CA VAL A 152 15.55 -11.96 11.28
C VAL A 152 14.88 -12.27 12.62
N ASP A 153 15.16 -13.41 13.24
CA ASP A 153 14.63 -13.75 14.57
C ASP A 153 15.02 -12.70 15.62
N SER A 154 16.26 -12.23 15.60
CA SER A 154 16.72 -11.17 16.51
C SER A 154 16.00 -9.84 16.28
N ILE A 155 15.73 -9.47 15.02
CA ILE A 155 14.96 -8.27 14.69
C ILE A 155 13.54 -8.43 15.24
N LEU A 156 12.86 -9.52 14.90
CA LEU A 156 11.48 -9.79 15.30
C LEU A 156 11.31 -9.87 16.82
N ALA A 157 12.26 -10.49 17.52
CA ALA A 157 12.26 -10.57 18.99
C ALA A 157 12.44 -9.20 19.66
N SER A 158 13.05 -8.22 18.99
CA SER A 158 13.26 -6.88 19.55
C SER A 158 12.04 -5.97 19.41
N LEU A 159 11.07 -6.32 18.56
CA LEU A 159 9.91 -5.49 18.24
C LEU A 159 8.78 -5.51 19.29
N HIS A 160 9.03 -5.98 20.50
CA HIS A 160 8.03 -6.22 21.53
C HIS A 160 7.34 -4.91 21.97
N PRO A 161 6.12 -4.61 21.48
CA PRO A 161 5.47 -3.35 21.82
C PRO A 161 4.91 -3.42 23.26
N ALA A 162 4.72 -2.25 23.86
CA ALA A 162 4.25 -2.14 25.25
C ALA A 162 2.85 -2.75 25.45
N TRP A 163 2.00 -2.69 24.44
CA TRP A 163 0.63 -3.21 24.46
C TRP A 163 0.51 -4.73 24.21
N ALA A 164 1.61 -5.43 23.91
CA ALA A 164 1.57 -6.83 23.45
C ALA A 164 0.92 -7.81 24.46
N ASP A 165 1.06 -7.54 25.76
CA ASP A 165 0.41 -8.29 26.83
C ASP A 165 -1.12 -8.17 26.81
N ARG A 166 -1.63 -7.10 26.19
CA ARG A 166 -3.06 -6.83 25.96
C ARG A 166 -3.55 -7.21 24.57
N ALA A 167 -2.77 -7.95 23.78
CA ALA A 167 -3.19 -8.41 22.45
C ALA A 167 -4.53 -9.17 22.45
N GLY A 168 -4.81 -9.94 23.51
CA GLY A 168 -6.10 -10.61 23.68
C GLY A 168 -7.28 -9.63 23.81
N THR A 169 -7.08 -8.49 24.46
CA THR A 169 -8.09 -7.43 24.60
C THR A 169 -8.37 -6.78 23.24
N LEU A 170 -7.34 -6.47 22.46
CA LEU A 170 -7.49 -5.95 21.10
C LEU A 170 -8.30 -6.91 20.21
N ARG A 171 -7.94 -8.20 20.21
CA ARG A 171 -8.66 -9.22 19.44
C ARG A 171 -10.13 -9.34 19.86
N ALA A 172 -10.41 -9.31 21.17
CA ALA A 172 -11.78 -9.34 21.69
C ALA A 172 -12.58 -8.10 21.25
N ALA A 173 -11.97 -6.91 21.30
CA ALA A 173 -12.62 -5.68 20.84
C ALA A 173 -12.97 -5.74 19.35
N CYS A 174 -12.06 -6.20 18.49
CA CYS A 174 -12.36 -6.42 17.07
C CYS A 174 -13.52 -7.39 16.86
N PHE A 175 -13.53 -8.51 17.59
CA PHE A 175 -14.59 -9.51 17.51
C PHE A 175 -15.96 -8.96 17.91
N ASP A 176 -16.02 -8.28 19.05
CA ASP A 176 -17.27 -7.77 19.62
C ASP A 176 -17.87 -6.69 18.72
N VAL A 177 -17.05 -5.83 18.12
CA VAL A 177 -17.53 -4.83 17.15
C VAL A 177 -18.04 -5.49 15.88
N LEU A 178 -17.28 -6.39 15.25
CA LEU A 178 -17.72 -7.08 14.03
C LEU A 178 -19.04 -7.82 14.23
N LYS A 179 -19.17 -8.51 15.37
CA LYS A 179 -20.37 -9.25 15.75
C LYS A 179 -21.55 -8.33 16.07
N GLY A 180 -21.30 -7.25 16.83
CA GLY A 180 -22.33 -6.32 17.29
C GLY A 180 -22.89 -5.48 16.14
N ALA A 181 -22.02 -4.93 15.29
CA ALA A 181 -22.39 -4.13 14.13
C ALA A 181 -22.78 -4.97 12.90
N ARG A 182 -22.63 -6.31 12.97
CA ARG A 182 -22.93 -7.27 11.88
C ARG A 182 -22.25 -6.89 10.56
N LEU A 183 -20.99 -6.51 10.65
CA LEU A 183 -20.22 -5.99 9.52
C LEU A 183 -19.74 -7.11 8.57
N THR A 184 -19.66 -8.35 9.06
CA THR A 184 -19.24 -9.52 8.28
C THR A 184 -20.21 -10.68 8.45
N GLU A 185 -20.11 -11.65 7.54
CA GLU A 185 -20.89 -12.88 7.59
C GLU A 185 -20.47 -13.76 8.78
N PRO A 186 -21.40 -14.50 9.41
CA PRO A 186 -21.08 -15.35 10.56
C PRO A 186 -19.92 -16.33 10.32
N ASP A 187 -19.82 -16.85 9.10
CA ASP A 187 -18.80 -17.84 8.73
C ASP A 187 -17.40 -17.22 8.60
N ARG A 188 -17.31 -15.91 8.34
CA ARG A 188 -16.06 -15.15 8.18
C ARG A 188 -15.66 -14.37 9.42
N LEU A 189 -16.52 -14.32 10.43
CA LEU A 189 -16.34 -13.50 11.63
C LEU A 189 -14.99 -13.71 12.31
N HIS A 190 -14.56 -14.97 12.49
CA HIS A 190 -13.29 -15.26 13.14
C HIS A 190 -12.08 -14.86 12.28
N GLU A 191 -12.12 -15.13 10.98
CA GLU A 191 -11.05 -14.78 10.04
C GLU A 191 -10.89 -13.26 9.93
N ASP A 192 -11.99 -12.53 9.77
CA ASP A 192 -11.96 -11.07 9.69
C ASP A 192 -11.59 -10.43 11.03
N THR A 193 -11.96 -11.05 12.16
CA THR A 193 -11.50 -10.62 13.49
C THR A 193 -9.98 -10.72 13.60
N ASP A 194 -9.41 -11.87 13.23
CA ASP A 194 -7.97 -12.08 13.30
C ASP A 194 -7.24 -11.11 12.36
N LEU A 195 -7.74 -10.91 11.14
CA LEU A 195 -7.14 -9.97 10.20
C LEU A 195 -7.22 -8.51 10.69
N LEU A 196 -8.37 -8.09 11.25
CA LEU A 196 -8.48 -6.75 11.84
C LEU A 196 -7.54 -6.56 13.02
N PHE A 197 -7.46 -7.54 13.91
CA PHE A 197 -6.50 -7.54 15.00
C PHE A 197 -5.07 -7.39 14.46
N GLU A 198 -4.70 -8.18 13.45
CA GLU A 198 -3.37 -8.11 12.83
C GLU A 198 -3.12 -6.71 12.26
N LEU A 199 -4.08 -6.11 11.55
CA LEU A 199 -3.97 -4.74 11.02
C LEU A 199 -3.87 -3.66 12.11
N VAL A 200 -4.51 -3.86 13.27
CA VAL A 200 -4.32 -2.99 14.43
C VAL A 200 -2.90 -3.14 14.98
N ALA A 201 -2.44 -4.37 15.15
CA ALA A 201 -1.15 -4.73 15.73
C ALA A 201 0.07 -4.24 14.92
N LEU A 202 -0.11 -3.84 13.65
CA LEU A 202 0.95 -3.29 12.81
C LEU A 202 1.37 -1.86 13.21
N SER A 203 0.55 -1.12 13.97
CA SER A 203 0.84 0.25 14.39
C SER A 203 0.65 0.43 15.89
N ASP A 204 1.67 0.95 16.58
CA ASP A 204 1.57 1.25 18.01
C ASP A 204 0.51 2.30 18.29
N GLU A 205 0.49 3.37 17.51
CA GLU A 205 -0.48 4.45 17.64
C GLU A 205 -1.91 3.90 17.56
N ARG A 206 -2.18 3.01 16.61
CA ARG A 206 -3.52 2.42 16.43
C ARG A 206 -3.87 1.44 17.55
N ALA A 207 -2.93 0.60 17.96
CA ALA A 207 -3.14 -0.36 19.04
C ALA A 207 -3.37 0.33 20.39
N GLU A 208 -2.58 1.36 20.70
CA GLU A 208 -2.71 2.14 21.93
C GLU A 208 -4.01 2.96 21.92
N ALA A 209 -4.32 3.64 20.81
CA ALA A 209 -5.58 4.39 20.68
C ALA A 209 -6.81 3.49 20.82
N LEU A 210 -6.78 2.26 20.26
CA LEU A 210 -7.89 1.32 20.42
C LEU A 210 -7.98 0.80 21.87
N LEU A 211 -6.85 0.53 22.53
CA LEU A 211 -6.88 0.13 23.95
C LEU A 211 -7.42 1.22 24.86
N GLU A 212 -7.00 2.47 24.64
CA GLU A 212 -7.52 3.63 25.36
C GLU A 212 -9.04 3.77 25.15
N ALA A 213 -9.49 3.65 23.89
CA ALA A 213 -10.91 3.68 23.57
C ALA A 213 -11.69 2.51 24.21
N VAL A 214 -11.13 1.29 24.24
CA VAL A 214 -11.75 0.14 24.92
C VAL A 214 -11.90 0.39 26.42
N ASP A 215 -10.92 1.02 27.06
CA ASP A 215 -10.91 1.26 28.50
C ASP A 215 -11.81 2.44 28.93
N HIS A 216 -11.94 3.46 28.07
CA HIS A 216 -12.53 4.75 28.46
C HIS A 216 -13.67 5.23 27.56
N HIS A 217 -13.71 4.84 26.29
CA HIS A 217 -14.62 5.37 25.27
C HIS A 217 -15.13 4.25 24.33
N PRO A 218 -16.02 3.35 24.79
CA PRO A 218 -16.41 2.17 24.02
C PRO A 218 -17.07 2.50 22.67
N GLU A 219 -17.77 3.64 22.57
CA GLU A 219 -18.33 4.12 21.30
C GLU A 219 -17.25 4.49 20.29
N GLU A 220 -16.11 5.03 20.77
CA GLU A 220 -14.98 5.35 19.93
C GLU A 220 -14.24 4.09 19.47
N ALA A 221 -14.14 3.07 20.32
CA ALA A 221 -13.59 1.77 19.93
C ALA A 221 -14.41 1.13 18.80
N VAL A 222 -15.75 1.20 18.89
CA VAL A 222 -16.66 0.77 17.81
C VAL A 222 -16.39 1.55 16.53
N LEU A 223 -16.27 2.88 16.61
CA LEU A 223 -16.01 3.73 15.46
C LEU A 223 -14.67 3.41 14.78
N GLN A 224 -13.60 3.29 15.56
CA GLN A 224 -12.26 3.00 15.05
C GLN A 224 -12.20 1.65 14.34
N VAL A 225 -12.74 0.60 14.95
CA VAL A 225 -12.77 -0.74 14.35
C VAL A 225 -13.67 -0.76 13.10
N THR A 226 -14.80 -0.07 13.12
CA THR A 226 -15.70 0.01 11.95
C THR A 226 -15.01 0.70 10.77
N LYS A 227 -14.37 1.86 10.99
CA LYS A 227 -13.61 2.57 9.95
C LYS A 227 -12.48 1.71 9.38
N LEU A 228 -11.77 0.97 10.23
CA LEU A 228 -10.71 0.07 9.79
C LEU A 228 -11.27 -1.09 8.93
N TYR A 229 -12.42 -1.63 9.30
CA TYR A 229 -13.10 -2.66 8.52
C TYR A 229 -13.61 -2.15 7.17
N GLU A 230 -14.20 -0.95 7.13
CA GLU A 230 -14.64 -0.32 5.88
C GLU A 230 -13.45 -0.09 4.93
N ALA A 231 -12.31 0.37 5.45
CA ALA A 231 -11.09 0.51 4.67
C ALA A 231 -10.58 -0.86 4.15
N LEU A 232 -10.60 -1.90 4.99
CA LEU A 232 -10.23 -3.26 4.60
C LEU A 232 -11.14 -3.79 3.47
N ASP A 233 -12.46 -3.60 3.60
CA ASP A 233 -13.43 -4.05 2.59
C ASP A 233 -13.27 -3.29 1.26
N ALA A 234 -12.98 -1.98 1.34
CA ALA A 234 -12.65 -1.18 0.17
C ALA A 234 -11.40 -1.67 -0.56
N VAL A 235 -10.32 -1.99 0.18
CA VAL A 235 -9.09 -2.55 -0.43
C VAL A 235 -9.37 -3.88 -1.12
N ARG A 236 -10.08 -4.80 -0.44
CA ARG A 236 -10.46 -6.12 -1.00
C ARG A 236 -11.30 -5.96 -2.28
N SER A 237 -12.24 -5.03 -2.29
CA SER A 237 -13.10 -4.76 -3.46
C SER A 237 -12.28 -4.29 -4.67
N LEU A 238 -11.27 -3.44 -4.46
CA LEU A 238 -10.37 -3.00 -5.53
C LEU A 238 -9.49 -4.13 -6.07
N GLU A 239 -9.00 -5.01 -5.22
CA GLU A 239 -8.17 -6.15 -5.64
C GLU A 239 -8.95 -7.13 -6.53
N VAL A 240 -10.21 -7.40 -6.20
CA VAL A 240 -11.10 -8.24 -7.02
C VAL A 240 -11.32 -7.59 -8.39
N SER A 241 -11.65 -6.30 -8.42
CA SER A 241 -11.86 -5.55 -9.67
C SER A 241 -10.60 -5.51 -10.56
N ALA A 242 -9.43 -5.34 -9.95
CA ALA A 242 -8.15 -5.37 -10.65
C ALA A 242 -7.84 -6.75 -11.23
N ALA A 243 -8.09 -7.82 -10.47
CA ALA A 243 -7.87 -9.20 -10.92
C ALA A 243 -8.80 -9.59 -12.08
N GLU A 244 -10.07 -9.17 -12.03
CA GLU A 244 -11.03 -9.37 -13.13
C GLU A 244 -10.61 -8.64 -14.40
N SER A 245 -10.18 -7.37 -14.25
CA SER A 245 -9.68 -6.55 -15.36
C SER A 245 -8.44 -7.16 -16.01
N ALA A 246 -7.53 -7.74 -15.23
CA ALA A 246 -6.34 -8.43 -15.75
C ALA A 246 -6.70 -9.68 -16.55
N ARG A 247 -7.63 -10.51 -16.04
CA ARG A 247 -8.10 -11.72 -16.73
C ARG A 247 -8.81 -11.40 -18.05
N SER A 248 -9.58 -10.32 -18.11
CA SER A 248 -10.22 -9.88 -19.35
C SER A 248 -9.23 -9.39 -20.41
N ARG A 249 -8.06 -8.87 -20.00
CA ARG A 249 -6.98 -8.46 -20.92
C ARG A 249 -6.15 -9.63 -21.44
N GLU A 250 -5.98 -10.70 -20.65
CA GLU A 250 -5.28 -11.92 -21.10
C GLU A 250 -6.14 -12.80 -22.03
N ALA A 251 -7.46 -12.66 -21.97
CA ALA A 251 -8.41 -13.40 -22.81
C ALA A 251 -8.72 -12.72 -24.16
N ALA A 252 -8.21 -11.50 -24.40
CA ALA A 252 -8.43 -10.70 -25.60
C ALA A 252 -7.17 -10.65 -26.50
#